data_AF-A0A8I0PZJ0-F1
#
_entry.id   AF-A0A8I0PZJ0-F1
#
_cell.length_a   1.000
_cell.length_b   1.000
_cell.length_c   1.000
_cell.angle_alpha   90.00
_cell.angle_beta   90.00
_cell.angle_gamma   90.00
#
_symmetry.space_group_name_H-M   'P 1'
#
loop_
_entity.id
_entity.type
_entity.pdbx_description
1 polymer ?
#
loop_
_entity_poly.entity_id
_entity_poly.type
_entity_poly.pdbx_seq_one_letter_code
_entity_poly.pdbx_strand_id
1 'polypeptide(L)'
;MSDKTTSSRGERWGIKLAHGTKWGIRSVKKLDRYCIEKAKEKSLPVWLGHLPKLMIITSLIIIAFFSLLSFFILFFLYQLSYVITPDTLGGYKVGHYEMDGYHYPDGSIDHNDK
;
A
#
# COMPACT_ATOMS: atom_id res chain seq x y z
N MET A 1 -15.41 42.02 14.62
CA MET A 1 -15.43 41.34 13.31
C MET A 1 -14.60 40.07 13.46
N SER A 2 -15.23 38.90 13.50
CA SER A 2 -14.54 37.63 13.80
C SER A 2 -13.96 37.08 12.50
N ASP A 3 -12.63 37.07 12.41
CA ASP A 3 -11.88 36.46 11.31
C ASP A 3 -12.17 34.97 11.27
N LYS A 4 -13.11 34.57 10.41
CA LYS A 4 -13.35 33.18 10.05
C LYS A 4 -12.28 32.80 9.05
N THR A 5 -11.09 32.43 9.53
CA THR A 5 -10.07 31.76 8.74
C THR A 5 -10.72 30.55 8.07
N THR A 6 -10.88 30.62 6.76
CA THR A 6 -11.47 29.57 5.93
C THR A 6 -10.53 28.36 5.94
N SER A 7 -10.73 27.49 6.92
CA SER A 7 -9.92 26.28 7.08
C SER A 7 -9.88 25.48 5.79
N SER A 8 -8.67 25.18 5.32
CA SER A 8 -8.47 24.52 4.04
C SER A 8 -9.11 23.12 4.05
N ARG A 9 -9.48 22.59 2.88
CA ARG A 9 -10.01 21.22 2.80
C ARG A 9 -9.08 20.23 3.51
N GLY A 10 -7.76 20.36 3.34
CA GLY A 10 -6.76 19.52 3.99
C GLY A 10 -6.76 19.58 5.52
N GLU A 11 -6.91 20.78 6.11
CA GLU A 11 -7.03 20.93 7.56
C GLU A 11 -8.28 20.26 8.13
N ARG A 12 -9.42 20.35 7.42
CA ARG A 12 -10.66 19.65 7.82
C ARG A 12 -10.48 18.14 7.82
N TRP A 13 -9.78 17.58 6.83
CA TRP A 13 -9.45 16.14 6.81
C TRP A 13 -8.52 15.77 7.97
N GLY A 14 -7.49 16.59 8.24
CA GLY A 14 -6.58 16.39 9.37
C GLY A 14 -7.29 16.40 10.73
N ILE A 15 -8.20 17.35 10.96
CA ILE A 15 -9.00 17.44 12.19
C ILE A 15 -9.94 16.22 12.32
N LYS A 16 -10.55 15.78 11.22
CA LYS A 16 -11.44 14.61 11.21
C LYS A 16 -10.67 13.32 11.51
N LEU A 17 -9.47 13.16 10.97
CA LEU A 17 -8.57 12.05 11.27
C LEU A 17 -8.13 12.07 12.74
N ALA A 18 -7.67 13.21 13.25
CA ALA A 18 -7.28 13.37 14.65
C ALA A 18 -8.42 13.04 15.62
N HIS A 19 -9.65 13.47 15.29
CA HIS A 19 -10.84 13.13 16.06
C HIS A 19 -11.14 11.62 16.01
N GLY A 20 -11.03 11.00 14.84
CA GLY A 20 -11.18 9.56 14.65
C GLY A 20 -10.17 8.75 15.48
N THR A 21 -8.89 9.12 15.44
CA THR A 21 -7.84 8.45 16.23
C THR A 21 -8.08 8.62 17.73
N LYS A 22 -8.46 9.83 18.18
CA LYS A 22 -8.79 10.09 19.59
C LYS A 22 -9.99 9.24 20.05
N TRP A 23 -10.99 9.06 19.20
CA TRP A 23 -12.14 8.20 19.50
C TRP A 23 -11.72 6.72 19.54
N GLY A 24 -10.93 6.26 18.58
CA GLY A 24 -10.39 4.89 18.56
C GLY A 24 -9.61 4.55 19.82
N ILE A 25 -8.67 5.41 20.25
CA ILE A 25 -7.89 5.20 21.48
C ILE A 25 -8.79 5.15 22.72
N ARG A 26 -9.83 6.00 22.78
CA ARG A 26 -10.80 5.99 23.89
C ARG A 26 -11.64 4.71 23.91
N SER A 27 -12.08 4.24 22.74
CA SER A 27 -12.83 2.99 22.61
C SER A 27 -11.99 1.78 23.01
N VAL A 28 -10.72 1.72 22.61
CA VAL A 28 -9.79 0.67 23.04
C VAL A 28 -9.60 0.68 24.56
N LYS A 29 -9.42 1.85 25.17
CA LYS A 29 -9.32 1.96 26.64
C LYS A 29 -10.59 1.53 27.36
N LYS A 30 -11.77 1.81 26.79
CA LYS A 30 -13.05 1.37 27.36
C LYS A 30 -13.22 -0.14 27.26
N LEU A 31 -12.86 -0.74 26.12
CA LEU A 31 -12.88 -2.18 25.92
C LEU A 31 -11.92 -2.89 26.86
N ASP A 32 -10.70 -2.36 27.02
CA ASP A 32 -9.70 -2.91 27.97
C ASP A 32 -10.26 -2.93 29.40
N ARG A 33 -10.87 -1.82 29.87
CA ARG A 33 -11.52 -1.78 31.18
C ARG A 33 -12.71 -2.75 31.29
N TYR A 34 -13.56 -2.81 30.28
CA TYR A 34 -14.70 -3.74 30.26
C TYR A 34 -14.25 -5.21 30.31
N CYS A 35 -13.19 -5.57 29.57
CA CYS A 35 -12.60 -6.90 29.59
C CYS A 35 -11.96 -7.23 30.95
N ILE A 36 -11.32 -6.26 31.61
CA ILE A 36 -10.77 -6.42 32.96
C ILE A 36 -11.89 -6.64 34.00
N GLU A 37 -12.97 -5.85 33.93
CA GLU A 37 -14.13 -6.01 34.82
C GLU A 37 -14.82 -7.36 34.62
N LYS A 38 -15.01 -7.79 33.36
CA LYS A 38 -15.53 -9.13 33.01
C LYS A 38 -14.61 -10.27 33.46
N ALA A 39 -13.30 -10.10 33.35
CA ALA A 39 -12.33 -11.09 33.82
C ALA A 39 -12.36 -11.22 35.34
N LYS A 40 -12.51 -10.09 36.05
CA LYS A 40 -12.66 -10.06 37.51
C LYS A 40 -13.98 -10.70 37.98
N GLU A 41 -15.07 -10.48 37.24
CA GLU A 41 -16.38 -11.13 37.49
C GLU A 41 -16.29 -12.66 37.39
N LYS A 42 -15.45 -13.19 36.49
CA LYS A 42 -15.24 -14.63 36.29
C LYS A 42 -14.06 -15.22 37.05
N SER A 43 -13.48 -14.47 38.01
CA SER A 43 -12.27 -14.87 38.76
C SER A 43 -11.12 -15.37 37.89
N LEU A 44 -11.00 -14.84 36.68
CA LEU A 44 -9.94 -15.18 35.74
C LEU A 44 -8.66 -14.38 36.04
N PRO A 45 -7.48 -14.96 35.79
CA PRO A 45 -6.22 -14.27 36.02
C PRO A 45 -6.13 -12.99 35.20
N VAL A 46 -5.64 -11.92 35.83
CA VAL A 46 -5.58 -10.54 35.29
C VAL A 46 -4.91 -10.46 33.91
N TRP A 47 -4.02 -11.40 33.59
CA TRP A 47 -3.37 -11.52 32.28
C TRP A 47 -4.35 -11.73 31.11
N LEU A 48 -5.50 -12.40 31.33
CA LEU A 48 -6.55 -12.52 30.31
C LEU A 48 -7.28 -11.19 30.03
N GLY A 49 -7.30 -10.26 30.99
CA GLY A 49 -7.93 -8.95 30.81
C GLY A 49 -7.23 -8.09 29.76
N HIS A 50 -5.93 -8.30 29.53
CA HIS A 50 -5.13 -7.58 28.54
C HIS A 50 -5.09 -8.24 27.15
N LEU A 51 -5.83 -9.34 26.93
CA LEU A 51 -5.95 -9.98 25.63
C LEU A 51 -6.36 -9.02 24.50
N PRO A 52 -7.32 -8.09 24.66
CA PRO A 52 -7.68 -7.18 23.59
C PRO A 52 -6.52 -6.26 23.17
N LYS A 53 -5.73 -5.81 24.15
CA LYS A 53 -4.56 -4.95 23.90
C LYS A 53 -3.45 -5.74 23.21
N LEU A 54 -3.20 -6.97 23.64
CA LEU A 54 -2.25 -7.88 22.99
C LEU A 54 -2.68 -8.19 21.56
N MET A 55 -3.97 -8.49 21.32
CA MET A 55 -4.51 -8.75 19.99
C MET A 55 -4.35 -7.55 19.06
N ILE A 56 -4.65 -6.33 19.51
CA ILE A 56 -4.48 -5.13 18.68
C ILE A 56 -3.00 -4.92 18.34
N ILE A 57 -2.10 -5.08 19.31
CA ILE A 57 -0.65 -4.91 19.09
C ILE A 57 -0.12 -5.99 18.14
N THR A 58 -0.49 -7.25 18.33
CA THR A 58 -0.04 -8.34 17.45
C THR A 58 -0.61 -8.19 16.05
N SER A 59 -1.87 -7.80 15.89
CA SER A 59 -2.44 -7.49 14.57
C SER A 59 -1.70 -6.36 13.87
N LEU A 60 -1.35 -5.27 14.57
CA LEU A 60 -0.57 -4.17 13.99
C LEU A 60 0.82 -4.63 13.54
N ILE A 61 1.49 -5.46 14.33
CA ILE A 61 2.82 -6.02 13.98
C ILE A 61 2.71 -6.90 12.72
N ILE A 62 1.70 -7.76 12.64
CA ILE A 62 1.48 -8.64 11.48
C ILE A 62 1.23 -7.81 10.22
N ILE A 63 0.37 -6.78 10.30
CA ILE A 63 0.07 -5.89 9.16
C ILE A 63 1.33 -5.14 8.71
N ALA A 64 2.12 -4.62 9.64
CA ALA A 64 3.36 -3.92 9.34
C ALA A 64 4.37 -4.86 8.67
N PHE A 65 4.54 -6.07 9.21
CA PHE A 65 5.43 -7.08 8.62
C PHE A 65 4.98 -7.49 7.22
N PHE A 66 3.69 -7.74 7.02
CA PHE A 66 3.15 -8.11 5.71
C PHE A 66 3.27 -6.97 4.68
N SER A 67 3.06 -5.72 5.10
CA SER A 67 3.24 -4.55 4.24
C SER A 67 4.71 -4.38 3.84
N LEU A 68 5.64 -4.54 4.78
CA LEU A 68 7.07 -4.47 4.53
C LEU A 68 7.52 -5.60 3.59
N LEU A 69 7.07 -6.83 3.85
CA LEU A 69 7.31 -7.99 2.98
C LEU A 69 6.79 -7.75 1.56
N SER A 70 5.55 -7.28 1.43
CA SER A 70 4.95 -6.94 0.13
C SER A 70 5.75 -5.87 -0.61
N PHE A 71 6.21 -4.83 0.08
CA PHE A 71 7.08 -3.82 -0.51
C PHE A 71 8.39 -4.41 -1.05
N PHE A 72 9.05 -5.29 -0.29
CA PHE A 72 10.26 -5.97 -0.76
C PHE A 72 10.00 -6.88 -1.97
N ILE A 73 8.89 -7.61 -1.98
CA ILE A 73 8.51 -8.46 -3.12
C ILE A 73 8.29 -7.59 -4.37
N LEU A 74 7.53 -6.51 -4.26
CA LEU A 74 7.27 -5.61 -5.39
C LEU A 74 8.55 -4.93 -5.87
N PHE A 75 9.42 -4.52 -4.95
CA PHE A 75 10.73 -3.95 -5.28
C PHE A 75 11.61 -4.96 -6.03
N PHE A 76 11.63 -6.21 -5.58
CA PHE A 76 12.39 -7.26 -6.26
C PHE A 76 11.83 -7.57 -7.65
N LEU A 77 10.50 -7.64 -7.80
CA LEU A 77 9.84 -7.80 -9.10
C LEU A 77 10.13 -6.62 -10.04
N TYR A 78 10.17 -5.40 -9.51
CA TYR A 78 10.55 -4.21 -10.26
C TYR A 78 12.01 -4.26 -10.73
N GLN A 79 12.94 -4.66 -9.86
CA GLN A 79 14.33 -4.83 -10.27
C GLN A 79 14.47 -5.95 -11.30
N LEU A 80 13.75 -7.07 -11.11
CA LEU A 80 13.74 -8.18 -12.05
C LEU A 80 13.17 -7.77 -13.41
N SER A 81 12.12 -6.94 -13.45
CA SER A 81 11.63 -6.40 -14.71
C SER A 81 12.71 -5.55 -15.37
N TYR A 82 13.37 -4.63 -14.68
CA TYR A 82 14.47 -3.84 -15.29
C TYR A 82 15.63 -4.69 -15.81
N VAL A 83 15.96 -5.81 -15.15
CA VAL A 83 17.02 -6.73 -15.59
C VAL A 83 16.58 -7.60 -16.77
N ILE A 84 15.31 -8.02 -16.83
CA ILE A 84 14.76 -8.84 -17.92
C ILE A 84 14.40 -7.99 -19.15
N THR A 85 14.05 -6.70 -18.96
CA THR A 85 13.50 -5.85 -20.02
C THR A 85 14.49 -5.16 -20.98
N PRO A 86 15.84 -5.29 -20.96
CA PRO A 86 16.62 -4.75 -22.07
C PRO A 86 16.46 -5.60 -23.34
N ASP A 87 16.26 -6.93 -23.22
CA ASP A 87 16.37 -7.82 -24.39
C ASP A 87 15.14 -8.72 -24.62
N THR A 88 14.31 -9.03 -23.63
CA THR A 88 13.11 -9.90 -23.86
C THR A 88 11.93 -9.16 -24.46
N LEU A 89 11.94 -7.82 -24.44
CA LEU A 89 11.08 -6.97 -25.27
C LEU A 89 11.80 -6.46 -26.53
N GLY A 90 13.02 -6.96 -26.78
CA GLY A 90 13.76 -6.83 -28.05
C GLY A 90 13.17 -7.68 -29.19
N GLY A 91 11.86 -7.85 -29.20
CA GLY A 91 11.10 -8.56 -30.23
C GLY A 91 10.11 -7.66 -30.98
N TYR A 92 9.91 -6.40 -30.59
CA TYR A 92 9.23 -5.45 -31.46
C TYR A 92 10.25 -4.82 -32.41
N LYS A 93 10.74 -5.66 -33.34
CA LYS A 93 11.49 -5.19 -34.49
C LYS A 93 10.51 -4.49 -35.43
N VAL A 94 10.19 -3.24 -35.11
CA VAL A 94 9.43 -2.36 -36.01
C VAL A 94 10.36 -2.08 -37.18
N GLY A 95 10.10 -2.71 -38.32
CA GLY A 95 10.73 -2.30 -39.57
C GLY A 95 10.41 -0.84 -39.85
N HIS A 96 11.36 -0.12 -40.42
CA HIS A 96 11.22 1.29 -40.73
C HIS A 96 11.07 1.48 -42.24
N TYR A 97 10.26 2.47 -42.62
CA TYR A 97 10.14 2.89 -44.01
C TYR A 97 11.29 3.83 -44.35
N GLU A 98 12.09 3.46 -45.35
CA GLU A 98 13.01 4.36 -46.03
C GLU A 98 12.49 4.69 -47.43
N MET A 99 13.17 5.60 -48.15
CA MET A 99 12.75 6.07 -49.48
C MET A 99 12.68 4.96 -50.53
N ASP A 100 13.32 3.82 -50.27
CA ASP A 100 13.41 2.65 -51.12
C ASP A 100 12.45 1.50 -50.74
N GLY A 101 11.75 1.57 -49.59
CA GLY A 101 10.75 0.56 -49.20
C GLY A 101 10.65 0.30 -47.70
N TYR A 102 9.86 -0.70 -47.32
CA TYR A 102 9.80 -1.18 -45.93
C TYR A 102 10.98 -2.10 -45.67
N HIS A 103 11.85 -1.72 -44.73
CA HIS A 103 13.01 -2.53 -44.36
C HIS A 103 12.62 -3.49 -43.23
N TYR A 104 12.66 -4.78 -43.55
CA TYR A 104 12.54 -5.81 -42.54
C TYR A 104 13.86 -5.96 -41.77
N PRO A 105 13.77 -6.39 -40.51
CA PRO A 105 14.94 -6.53 -39.65
C PRO A 105 15.92 -7.66 -40.04
N ASP A 106 15.58 -8.47 -41.03
CA ASP A 106 16.45 -9.47 -41.65
C ASP A 106 17.24 -8.92 -42.84
N GLY A 107 17.07 -7.62 -43.15
CA GLY A 107 17.71 -6.94 -44.28
C GLY A 107 16.99 -7.15 -45.61
N SER A 108 15.84 -7.80 -45.62
CA SER A 108 14.98 -7.85 -46.81
C SER A 108 14.19 -6.55 -46.94
N ILE A 109 14.00 -6.09 -48.19
CA ILE A 109 13.28 -4.86 -48.50
C ILE A 109 12.02 -5.27 -49.28
N ASP A 110 10.86 -4.87 -48.77
CA ASP A 110 9.61 -4.97 -49.54
C ASP A 110 9.49 -3.77 -50.48
N HIS A 111 9.40 -4.07 -51.77
CA HIS A 111 9.20 -3.06 -52.82
C HIS A 111 7.78 -3.09 -53.40
N ASN A 112 6.85 -3.86 -52.82
CA ASN A 112 5.51 -4.06 -53.39
C ASN A 112 4.58 -2.83 -53.34
N ASP A 113 4.94 -1.76 -52.65
CA ASP A 113 4.06 -0.59 -52.47
C ASP A 113 4.31 0.54 -53.49
N LYS A 114 4.87 0.22 -54.67
CA LYS A 114 5.10 1.21 -55.74
C LYS A 114 4.04 1.17 -56.85
#